data_AF-A0A1A3PXN4-F1
#
_entry.id   AF-A0A1A3PXN4-F1
#
_cell.length_a   1.000
_cell.length_b   1.000
_cell.length_c   1.000
_cell.angle_alpha   90.00
_cell.angle_beta   90.00
_cell.angle_gamma   90.00
#
_symmetry.space_group_name_H-M   'P 1'
#
loop_
_entity.id
_entity.type
_entity.pdbx_description
1 polymer ?
#
loop_
_entity_poly.entity_id
_entity_poly.type
_entity_poly.pdbx_seq_one_letter_code
_entity_poly.pdbx_strand_id
1 'polypeptide(L)'
;MEIDYGLAFDFIDDDGDGRPYQLRFRKVRHDGDIGQLIAVIASKGRPDNGTTMAISRANVSFEETESALKDWDHWAMISPYTVSLSMIRARINEFGLA
;
A
#
# COMPACT_ATOMS: atom_id res chain seq x y z
N MET A 1 13.65 -1.65 -5.47
CA MET A 1 13.48 -0.27 -4.96
C MET A 1 12.02 -0.09 -4.59
N GLU A 2 11.71 0.71 -3.58
CA GLU A 2 10.33 0.95 -3.14
C GLU A 2 10.03 2.45 -3.17
N ILE A 3 8.83 2.80 -3.62
CA ILE A 3 8.25 4.15 -3.53
C ILE A 3 7.27 4.14 -2.37
N ASP A 4 7.41 5.07 -1.43
CA ASP A 4 6.51 5.21 -0.29
C ASP A 4 5.36 6.18 -0.61
N TYR A 5 4.12 5.80 -0.31
CA TYR A 5 2.92 6.57 -0.63
C TYR A 5 2.50 7.57 0.46
N GLY A 6 3.12 7.53 1.63
CA GLY A 6 2.62 8.30 2.76
C GLY A 6 3.45 8.08 4.01
N LEU A 7 4.69 8.60 4.02
CA LEU A 7 5.62 8.41 5.15
C LEU A 7 5.05 8.90 6.49
N ALA A 8 4.12 9.86 6.45
CA ALA A 8 3.46 10.44 7.61
C ALA A 8 2.15 9.75 8.02
N PHE A 9 1.72 8.72 7.29
CA PHE A 9 0.43 8.06 7.50
C PHE A 9 0.60 6.62 7.96
N ASP A 10 -0.28 6.18 8.86
CA ASP A 10 -0.42 4.79 9.26
C ASP A 10 -1.52 4.14 8.41
N PHE A 11 -1.14 3.14 7.60
CA PHE A 11 -2.09 2.34 6.84
C PHE A 11 -2.49 1.12 7.68
N ILE A 12 -3.73 1.09 8.16
CA ILE A 12 -4.22 0.07 9.10
C ILE A 12 -4.90 -1.06 8.35
N ASP A 13 -4.57 -2.30 8.70
CA ASP A 13 -5.27 -3.51 8.25
C ASP A 13 -6.60 -3.70 9.01
N ASP A 14 -7.58 -2.84 8.74
CA ASP A 14 -8.80 -2.64 9.54
C ASP A 14 -9.84 -3.77 9.45
N ASP A 15 -9.74 -4.66 8.46
CA ASP A 15 -10.51 -5.92 8.33
C ASP A 15 -9.66 -7.17 8.63
N GLY A 16 -8.40 -6.99 9.05
CA GLY A 16 -7.45 -8.05 9.35
C GLY A 16 -6.85 -7.93 10.74
N ASP A 17 -5.53 -7.76 10.81
CA ASP A 17 -4.79 -7.79 12.07
C ASP A 17 -4.72 -6.45 12.84
N GLY A 18 -5.26 -5.38 12.26
CA GLY A 18 -5.33 -4.05 12.85
C GLY A 18 -3.97 -3.37 13.05
N ARG A 19 -2.88 -3.92 12.50
CA ARG A 19 -1.53 -3.35 12.64
C ARG A 19 -1.32 -2.17 11.69
N PRO A 20 -0.45 -1.21 12.05
CA PRO A 20 -0.02 -0.16 11.16
C PRO A 20 1.06 -0.64 10.18
N TYR A 21 0.88 -0.27 8.93
CA TYR A 21 1.77 -0.52 7.81
C TYR A 21 2.14 0.80 7.12
N GLN A 22 3.19 0.75 6.33
CA GLN A 22 3.47 1.71 5.27
C GLN A 22 3.04 1.12 3.93
N LEU A 23 2.34 1.90 3.12
CA LEU A 23 1.99 1.53 1.77
C LEU A 23 3.13 1.89 0.81
N ARG A 24 3.57 0.92 0.01
CA ARG A 24 4.71 1.08 -0.90
C ARG A 24 4.49 0.42 -2.24
N PHE A 25 5.02 1.02 -3.31
CA PHE A 25 5.18 0.34 -4.59
C PHE A 25 6.57 -0.28 -4.70
N ARG A 26 6.64 -1.62 -4.74
CA ARG A 26 7.90 -2.36 -4.92
C ARG A 26 8.13 -2.63 -6.40
N LYS A 27 9.10 -1.93 -7.00
CA LYS A 27 9.50 -2.11 -8.40
C LYS A 27 10.30 -3.41 -8.59
N VAL A 28 10.04 -4.11 -9.70
CA VAL A 28 10.81 -5.30 -10.13
C VAL A 28 12.24 -4.90 -10.53
N ARG A 29 12.39 -3.79 -11.25
CA ARG A 29 13.68 -3.21 -11.67
C ARG A 29 13.76 -1.75 -11.22
N HIS A 30 14.98 -1.24 -11.01
CA HIS A 30 15.18 0.12 -10.51
C HIS A 30 14.63 1.20 -11.45
N ASP A 31 14.85 1.02 -12.75
CA ASP A 31 14.46 1.89 -13.86
C ASP A 31 13.12 1.49 -14.51
N GLY A 32 12.46 0.45 -14.00
CA GLY A 32 11.20 -0.03 -14.54
C GLY A 32 9.97 0.56 -13.85
N ASP A 33 8.85 0.55 -14.56
CA ASP A 33 7.55 0.99 -14.03
C ASP A 33 6.61 -0.17 -13.73
N ILE A 34 7.17 -1.39 -13.67
CA ILE A 34 6.44 -2.61 -13.34
C ILE A 34 6.84 -3.06 -11.94
N GLY A 35 5.84 -3.41 -11.14
CA GLY A 35 6.04 -3.70 -9.73
C GLY A 35 4.83 -4.35 -9.08
N GLN A 36 4.69 -4.08 -7.78
CA GLN A 36 3.61 -4.56 -6.95
C GLN A 36 3.35 -3.53 -5.85
N LEU A 37 2.08 -3.22 -5.61
CA LEU A 37 1.66 -2.48 -4.43
C LEU A 37 1.66 -3.43 -3.22
N ILE A 38 2.34 -3.01 -2.16
CA ILE A 38 2.53 -3.79 -0.94
C ILE A 38 2.32 -2.91 0.30
N ALA A 39 1.97 -3.54 1.41
CA ALA A 39 1.99 -2.94 2.74
C ALA A 39 3.14 -3.56 3.55
N VAL A 40 3.92 -2.75 4.26
CA VAL A 40 5.09 -3.21 5.02
C VAL A 40 5.05 -2.68 6.45
N ILE A 41 5.26 -3.54 7.43
CA ILE A 41 5.45 -3.09 8.82
C ILE A 41 6.85 -2.46 8.92
N ALA A 42 6.91 -1.13 8.97
CA ALA A 42 8.16 -0.37 9.00
C ALA A 42 8.39 0.30 10.37
N SER A 43 8.63 -0.52 11.39
CA SER A 43 8.83 -0.06 12.76
C SER A 43 10.10 -0.66 13.34
N LYS A 44 11.15 0.16 13.43
CA LYS A 44 12.42 -0.23 14.05
C LYS A 44 12.17 -0.64 15.51
N GLY A 45 12.48 -1.88 15.85
CA GLY A 45 12.33 -2.44 17.21
C GLY A 45 11.18 -3.45 17.37
N ARG A 46 10.33 -3.64 16.36
CA ARG A 46 9.34 -4.72 16.39
C ARG A 46 9.91 -6.04 15.83
N PRO A 47 9.58 -7.21 16.41
CA PRO A 47 9.98 -8.51 15.88
C PRO A 47 9.46 -8.78 14.46
N ASP A 48 8.32 -8.19 14.09
CA ASP A 48 7.66 -8.35 12.79
C ASP A 48 8.02 -7.24 11.79
N ASN A 49 9.03 -6.41 12.08
CA ASN A 49 9.52 -5.39 11.17
C ASN A 49 9.98 -6.01 9.83
N GLY A 50 9.53 -5.42 8.72
CA GLY A 50 9.76 -5.92 7.36
C GLY A 50 8.74 -6.93 6.87
N THR A 51 7.79 -7.36 7.72
CA THR A 51 6.65 -8.16 7.27
C THR A 51 5.93 -7.43 6.15
N THR A 52 5.79 -8.10 5.01
CA THR A 52 5.18 -7.55 3.81
C THR A 52 3.87 -8.28 3.53
N MET A 53 2.84 -7.52 3.18
CA MET A 53 1.55 -7.99 2.68
C MET A 53 1.36 -7.48 1.26
N ALA A 54 0.93 -8.36 0.35
CA ALA A 54 0.57 -7.97 -1.00
C ALA A 54 -0.77 -7.22 -0.99
N ILE A 55 -0.83 -6.08 -1.68
CA ILE A 55 -2.07 -5.32 -1.89
C ILE A 55 -2.57 -5.50 -3.33
N SER A 56 -1.65 -5.58 -4.30
CA SER A 56 -1.94 -5.91 -5.70
C SER A 56 -1.29 -7.24 -6.11
N ARG A 57 -1.65 -7.79 -7.27
CA ARG A 57 -0.85 -8.82 -7.97
C ARG A 57 0.52 -8.28 -8.35
N ALA A 58 1.44 -9.20 -8.60
CA ALA A 58 2.74 -8.87 -9.15
C ALA A 58 2.64 -8.40 -10.61
N ASN A 59 3.66 -7.66 -11.04
CA ASN A 59 3.82 -7.15 -12.40
C ASN A 59 2.66 -6.25 -12.88
N VAL A 60 2.20 -5.36 -12.01
CA VAL A 60 1.27 -4.26 -12.38
C VAL A 60 2.05 -3.02 -12.78
N SER A 61 1.45 -2.17 -13.63
CA SER A 61 2.01 -0.86 -13.95
C SER A 61 1.94 0.07 -12.74
N PHE A 62 2.99 0.86 -12.56
CA PHE A 62 3.02 1.95 -11.60
C PHE A 62 1.92 2.96 -11.91
N GLU A 63 1.74 3.32 -13.18
CA GLU A 63 0.70 4.27 -13.62
C GLU A 63 -0.73 3.78 -13.33
N GLU A 64 -1.00 2.48 -13.53
CA GLU A 64 -2.30 1.89 -13.18
C GLU A 64 -2.53 1.93 -11.66
N THR A 65 -1.45 1.72 -10.89
CA THR A 65 -1.49 1.80 -9.43
C THR A 65 -1.73 3.24 -8.95
N GLU A 66 -1.04 4.23 -9.50
CA GLU A 66 -1.28 5.65 -9.23
C GLU A 66 -2.72 6.05 -9.56
N SER A 67 -3.24 5.56 -10.68
CA SER A 67 -4.62 5.83 -11.11
C SER A 67 -5.65 5.23 -10.14
N ALA A 68 -5.40 4.01 -9.64
CA ALA A 68 -6.25 3.37 -8.64
C ALA A 68 -6.22 4.09 -7.29
N LEU A 69 -5.03 4.60 -6.90
CA LEU A 69 -4.82 5.33 -5.65
C LEU A 69 -5.14 6.82 -5.75
N LYS A 70 -5.63 7.31 -6.88
CA LYS A 70 -5.95 8.73 -7.05
C LYS A 70 -6.92 9.22 -5.98
N ASP A 71 -6.58 10.35 -5.36
CA ASP A 71 -7.34 11.02 -4.29
C ASP A 71 -7.65 10.10 -3.08
N TRP A 72 -6.76 9.14 -2.78
CA TRP A 72 -6.94 8.20 -1.67
C TRP A 72 -7.16 8.88 -0.32
N ASP A 73 -6.60 10.08 -0.12
CA ASP A 73 -6.75 10.89 1.08
C ASP A 73 -8.18 11.43 1.29
N HIS A 74 -9.05 11.35 0.27
CA HIS A 74 -10.46 11.73 0.41
C HIS A 74 -11.39 10.55 0.70
N TRP A 75 -11.02 9.33 0.29
CA TRP A 75 -11.91 8.18 0.38
C TRP A 75 -11.40 7.04 1.26
N ALA A 76 -10.09 6.94 1.52
CA ALA A 76 -9.52 5.86 2.36
C ALA A 76 -9.19 6.31 3.78
N MET A 77 -9.34 7.60 4.11
CA MET A 77 -9.00 8.13 5.43
C MET A 77 -9.99 7.70 6.51
N ILE A 78 -9.49 7.10 7.57
CA ILE A 78 -10.21 6.81 8.81
C ILE A 78 -10.10 8.00 9.78
N SER A 79 -8.91 8.59 9.85
CA SER A 79 -8.57 9.74 10.70
C SER A 79 -7.49 10.60 10.02
N PRO A 80 -7.15 11.80 10.52
CA PRO A 80 -6.17 12.70 9.89
C PRO A 80 -4.79 12.09 9.57
N TYR A 81 -4.40 10.99 10.22
CA TYR A 81 -3.13 10.30 9.97
C TYR A 81 -3.29 8.79 9.73
N THR A 82 -4.52 8.33 9.53
CA THR A 82 -4.84 6.90 9.49
C THR A 82 -5.63 6.55 8.26
N VAL A 83 -5.16 5.56 7.50
CA VAL A 83 -5.72 5.15 6.21
C VAL A 83 -6.16 3.69 6.30
N SER A 84 -7.32 3.36 5.73
CA SER A 84 -7.85 2.00 5.68
C SER A 84 -7.20 1.20 4.55
N LEU A 85 -6.49 0.11 4.88
CA LEU A 85 -5.98 -0.83 3.87
C LEU A 85 -7.10 -1.66 3.25
N SER A 86 -8.20 -1.92 3.98
CA SER A 86 -9.33 -2.65 3.41
C SER A 86 -9.94 -1.88 2.23
N MET A 87 -10.09 -0.57 2.37
CA MET A 87 -10.56 0.31 1.30
C MET A 87 -9.56 0.40 0.15
N ILE A 88 -8.26 0.52 0.43
CA ILE A 88 -7.22 0.49 -0.61
C ILE A 88 -7.30 -0.83 -1.41
N ARG A 89 -7.37 -1.98 -0.73
CA ARG A 89 -7.49 -3.30 -1.40
C ARG A 89 -8.74 -3.39 -2.25
N ALA A 90 -9.89 -2.95 -1.74
CA ALA A 90 -11.13 -2.93 -2.50
C ALA A 90 -10.97 -2.12 -3.80
N ARG A 91 -10.36 -0.93 -3.71
CA ARG A 91 -10.13 -0.07 -4.88
C ARG A 91 -9.18 -0.68 -5.90
N ILE A 92 -8.11 -1.32 -5.43
CA ILE A 92 -7.15 -2.04 -6.28
C ILE A 92 -7.84 -3.21 -7.01
N ASN A 93 -8.75 -3.92 -6.34
CA ASN A 93 -9.55 -4.97 -6.94
C ASN A 93 -10.52 -4.44 -8.01
N GLU A 94 -11.17 -3.29 -7.77
CA GLU A 94 -12.05 -2.63 -8.75
C GLU A 94 -11.32 -2.28 -10.06
N PHE A 95 -10.03 -1.96 -9.97
CA PHE A 95 -9.17 -1.69 -11.13
C PHE A 95 -8.60 -2.96 -11.78
N GLY A 96 -8.94 -4.15 -11.28
CA GLY A 96 -8.44 -5.43 -11.82
C GLY A 96 -6.95 -5.68 -11.51
N LEU A 97 -6.44 -5.09 -10.44
CA LEU A 97 -5.03 -5.17 -10.05
C LEU A 97 -4.78 -6.17 -8.90
N ALA A 98 -5.79 -6.93 -8.49
CA ALA A 98 -5.72 -7.96 -7.44
C ALA A 98 -4.86 -9.17 -7.84
#